data_AF-A0AAN8X3W9-F1
#
_entry.id   AF-A0AAN8X3W9-F1
#
_cell.length_a   1.000
_cell.length_b   1.000
_cell.length_c   1.000
_cell.angle_alpha   90.00
_cell.angle_beta   90.00
_cell.angle_gamma   90.00
#
_symmetry.space_group_name_H-M   'P 1'
#
loop_
_entity.id
_entity.type
_entity.pdbx_description
1 polymer ?
#
loop_
_entity_poly.entity_id
_entity_poly.type
_entity_poly.pdbx_seq_one_letter_code
_entity_poly.pdbx_strand_id
1 'polypeptide(L)'
;MSPVDGVDAAGLIPEFCITPGENLNFAIPTLHLYGGYDPKPGFSGLACAPEKLSNERFWNALSPDSHRWSINATEFAHQEYLDEFYRLENEVTHFCGFNEDLPKDVYPVFRNFAAGSTVAFFRALFDANCNDYLVYLEDPNLMSVDTTERHVNPTGACPTPYCTWEPLL
;
A
#
# COMPACT_ATOMS: atom_id res chain seq x y z
N MET A 1 8.14 11.24 3.46
CA MET A 1 7.77 12.06 2.28
C MET A 1 6.56 11.42 1.60
N SER A 2 5.73 12.21 0.95
CA SER A 2 4.62 11.72 0.14
C SER A 2 5.14 10.94 -1.06
N PRO A 3 4.62 9.72 -1.32
CA PRO A 3 5.07 8.89 -2.43
C PRO A 3 4.60 9.42 -3.79
N VAL A 4 3.71 10.41 -3.80
CA VAL A 4 3.12 10.96 -5.04
C VAL A 4 3.88 12.21 -5.49
N ASP A 5 3.96 13.19 -4.59
CA ASP A 5 4.45 14.54 -4.91
C ASP A 5 5.76 14.88 -4.21
N GLY A 6 6.31 13.99 -3.38
CA GLY A 6 7.59 14.22 -2.69
C GLY A 6 7.47 15.11 -1.45
N VAL A 7 6.27 15.61 -1.12
CA VAL A 7 6.05 16.49 0.05
C VAL A 7 6.58 15.85 1.33
N ASP A 8 7.57 16.49 1.95
CA ASP A 8 8.09 16.06 3.23
C ASP A 8 7.13 16.45 4.37
N ALA A 9 6.80 15.48 5.23
CA ALA A 9 5.94 15.70 6.39
C ALA A 9 6.56 16.66 7.41
N ALA A 10 7.89 16.72 7.46
CA ALA A 10 8.62 17.67 8.30
C ALA A 10 8.92 19.01 7.61
N GLY A 11 8.66 19.11 6.29
CA GLY A 11 8.92 20.32 5.48
C GLY A 11 10.41 20.66 5.33
N LEU A 12 11.32 19.69 5.54
CA LEU A 12 12.76 19.90 5.50
C LEU A 12 13.31 19.93 4.06
N ILE A 13 12.66 19.21 3.15
CA ILE A 13 13.09 19.06 1.75
C ILE A 13 11.98 19.60 0.83
N PRO A 14 12.19 20.74 0.14
CA PRO A 14 11.21 21.33 -0.77
C PRO A 14 11.38 20.81 -2.21
N GLU A 15 11.53 19.51 -2.40
CA GLU A 15 11.64 18.86 -3.71
C GLU A 15 10.35 18.12 -4.03
N PHE A 16 9.78 18.40 -5.21
CA PHE A 16 8.50 17.83 -5.63
C PHE A 16 8.60 17.15 -6.99
N CYS A 17 7.98 15.97 -7.12
CA CYS A 17 7.94 15.22 -8.38
C CYS A 17 6.80 15.68 -9.31
N ILE A 18 5.70 16.14 -8.72
CA ILE A 18 4.55 16.76 -9.39
C ILE A 18 4.06 17.94 -8.54
N THR A 19 3.07 18.69 -9.02
CA THR A 19 2.40 19.70 -8.20
C THR A 19 1.77 19.04 -6.97
N PRO A 20 2.11 19.46 -5.73
CA PRO A 20 1.50 18.90 -4.53
C PRO A 20 -0.03 18.95 -4.56
N GLY A 21 -0.65 17.83 -4.23
CA GLY A 21 -2.11 17.69 -4.23
C GLY A 21 -2.76 17.38 -5.59
N GLU A 22 -2.02 17.40 -6.70
CA GLU A 22 -2.56 16.97 -8.00
C GLU A 22 -2.59 15.45 -8.15
N ASN A 23 -3.44 14.98 -9.07
CA ASN A 23 -3.50 13.57 -9.44
C ASN A 23 -2.31 13.19 -10.34
N LEU A 24 -2.03 11.90 -10.43
CA LEU A 24 -1.10 11.36 -11.41
C LEU A 24 -1.68 11.54 -12.82
N ASN A 25 -0.82 11.89 -13.77
CA ASN A 25 -1.17 12.06 -15.19
C ASN A 25 -1.12 10.75 -15.98
N PHE A 26 -1.30 9.63 -15.28
CA PHE A 26 -1.33 8.31 -15.88
C PHE A 26 -2.22 7.36 -15.09
N ALA A 27 -2.76 6.38 -15.82
CA ALA A 27 -3.46 5.23 -15.26
C ALA A 27 -2.63 3.96 -15.51
N ILE A 28 -2.42 3.19 -14.44
CA ILE A 28 -1.81 1.87 -14.48
C ILE A 28 -2.50 0.99 -13.43
N PRO A 29 -2.78 -0.29 -13.72
CA PRO A 29 -3.28 -1.19 -12.69
C PRO A 29 -2.38 -1.15 -11.47
N THR A 30 -2.97 -0.99 -10.28
CA THR A 30 -2.21 -0.75 -9.06
C THR A 30 -2.66 -1.69 -7.93
N LEU A 31 -1.71 -2.40 -7.34
CA LEU A 31 -1.86 -3.00 -6.02
C LEU A 31 -1.16 -2.10 -5.00
N HIS A 32 -1.90 -1.65 -4.00
CA HIS A 32 -1.39 -0.88 -2.87
C HIS A 32 -1.56 -1.70 -1.60
N LEU A 33 -0.44 -2.14 -1.03
CA LEU A 33 -0.40 -2.81 0.27
C LEU A 33 0.10 -1.82 1.32
N TYR A 34 -0.59 -1.73 2.45
CA TYR A 34 -0.19 -0.86 3.55
C TYR A 34 -0.58 -1.45 4.91
N GLY A 35 -0.06 -0.84 5.99
CA GLY A 35 -0.31 -1.28 7.35
C GLY A 35 -1.31 -0.40 8.10
N GLY A 36 -2.11 -0.98 8.98
CA GLY A 36 -3.05 -0.22 9.82
C GLY A 36 -2.35 0.66 10.87
N TYR A 37 -1.09 0.33 11.17
CA TYR A 37 -0.23 1.10 12.05
C TYR A 37 0.64 2.15 11.33
N ASP A 38 0.58 2.24 10.00
CA ASP A 38 1.27 3.26 9.20
C ASP A 38 1.05 4.71 9.68
N PRO A 39 -0.20 5.16 9.98
CA PRO A 39 -0.45 6.52 10.42
C PRO A 39 -0.18 6.72 11.92
N LYS A 40 0.25 5.69 12.64
CA LYS A 40 0.53 5.79 14.08
C LYS A 40 1.91 6.42 14.30
N PRO A 41 2.02 7.38 15.23
CA PRO A 41 3.30 7.99 15.53
C PRO A 41 4.23 6.99 16.23
N GLY A 42 5.52 7.09 15.93
CA GLY A 42 6.57 6.45 16.72
C GLY A 42 7.03 7.35 17.89
N PHE A 43 8.22 7.07 18.42
CA PHE A 43 8.91 7.80 19.49
C PHE A 43 9.01 9.30 19.23
N SER A 44 9.22 9.72 17.98
CA SER A 44 9.35 11.12 17.61
C SER A 44 8.03 11.91 17.66
N GLY A 45 6.90 11.24 17.87
CA GLY A 45 5.56 11.82 17.72
C GLY A 45 5.13 11.98 16.26
N LEU A 46 5.98 11.64 15.29
CA LEU A 46 5.68 11.63 13.87
C LEU A 46 5.38 10.20 13.39
N ALA A 47 4.39 10.08 12.50
CA ALA A 47 4.12 8.83 11.81
C ALA A 47 5.05 8.69 10.60
N CYS A 48 5.53 7.46 10.34
CA CYS A 48 6.36 7.18 9.17
C CYS A 48 5.56 7.23 7.86
N ALA A 49 4.27 6.90 7.92
CA ALA A 49 3.35 6.99 6.79
C ALA A 49 2.06 7.72 7.22
N PRO A 50 2.11 9.05 7.42
CA PRO A 50 0.95 9.83 7.82
C PRO A 50 -0.16 9.71 6.77
N GLU A 51 -1.41 9.47 7.21
CA GLU A 51 -2.53 9.16 6.32
C GLU A 51 -2.69 10.15 5.16
N LYS A 52 -2.72 11.45 5.46
CA LYS A 52 -2.91 12.53 4.48
C LYS A 52 -1.75 12.75 3.51
N LEU A 53 -0.58 12.14 3.78
CA LEU A 53 0.62 12.28 2.95
C LEU A 53 1.07 10.96 2.34
N SER A 54 0.60 9.81 2.85
CA SER A 54 1.03 8.49 2.41
C SER A 54 -0.12 7.72 1.77
N ASN A 55 -0.74 6.77 2.48
CA ASN A 55 -1.66 5.79 1.91
C ASN A 55 -2.91 6.40 1.27
N GLU A 56 -3.60 7.33 1.95
CA GLU A 56 -4.76 8.01 1.35
C GLU A 56 -4.34 8.96 0.23
N ARG A 57 -3.20 9.64 0.37
CA ARG A 57 -2.69 10.50 -0.70
C ARG A 57 -2.40 9.71 -1.96
N PHE A 58 -1.73 8.56 -1.82
CA PHE A 58 -1.42 7.66 -2.93
C PHE A 58 -2.70 7.15 -3.60
N TRP A 59 -3.65 6.63 -2.81
CA TRP A 59 -4.92 6.15 -3.34
C TRP A 59 -5.69 7.23 -4.12
N ASN A 60 -5.82 8.42 -3.53
CA ASN A 60 -6.58 9.52 -4.12
C ASN A 60 -5.87 10.18 -5.31
N ALA A 61 -4.55 10.00 -5.45
CA ALA A 61 -3.79 10.50 -6.60
C ALA A 61 -3.99 9.66 -7.86
N LEU A 62 -4.30 8.37 -7.72
CA LEU A 62 -4.50 7.47 -8.84
C LEU A 62 -5.75 7.89 -9.63
N SER A 63 -5.67 7.72 -10.94
CA SER A 63 -6.81 7.91 -11.84
C SER A 63 -8.07 7.20 -11.30
N PRO A 64 -9.24 7.87 -11.31
CA PRO A 64 -10.49 7.29 -10.85
C PRO A 64 -10.94 6.09 -11.68
N ASP A 65 -10.49 5.99 -12.94
CA ASP A 65 -10.88 4.94 -13.87
C ASP A 65 -9.83 3.81 -13.96
N SER A 66 -8.72 3.93 -13.22
CA SER A 66 -7.71 2.87 -13.20
C SER A 66 -8.13 1.70 -12.32
N HIS A 67 -7.81 0.48 -12.74
CA HIS A 67 -7.97 -0.71 -11.91
C HIS A 67 -7.04 -0.61 -10.71
N ARG A 68 -7.58 -0.63 -9.49
CA ARG A 68 -6.77 -0.48 -8.29
C ARG A 68 -7.36 -1.23 -7.12
N TRP A 69 -6.48 -1.82 -6.32
CA TRP A 69 -6.78 -2.50 -5.06
C TRP A 69 -5.91 -1.91 -3.97
N SER A 70 -6.51 -1.58 -2.84
CA SER A 70 -5.82 -1.06 -1.65
C SER A 70 -6.18 -1.94 -0.48
N ILE A 71 -5.20 -2.71 -0.01
CA ILE A 71 -5.35 -3.69 1.05
C ILE A 71 -4.56 -3.22 2.27
N ASN A 72 -5.28 -3.07 3.37
CA ASN A 72 -4.76 -2.67 4.67
C ASN A 72 -4.57 -3.89 5.55
N ALA A 73 -3.34 -4.25 5.91
CA ALA A 73 -3.07 -5.26 6.94
C ALA A 73 -3.21 -4.61 8.32
N THR A 74 -4.34 -4.80 8.99
CA THR A 74 -4.83 -3.89 10.05
C THR A 74 -3.91 -3.83 11.28
N GLU A 75 -3.22 -4.93 11.57
CA GLU A 75 -2.33 -5.04 12.72
C GLU A 75 -0.86 -4.75 12.42
N PHE A 76 -0.50 -4.52 11.15
CA PHE A 76 0.88 -4.35 10.71
C PHE A 76 1.22 -2.90 10.43
N ALA A 77 2.51 -2.58 10.35
CA ALA A 77 2.99 -1.22 10.14
C ALA A 77 4.00 -1.14 8.99
N HIS A 78 4.60 0.04 8.87
CA HIS A 78 5.40 0.42 7.72
C HIS A 78 6.67 -0.41 7.61
N GLN A 79 7.30 -0.73 8.74
CA GLN A 79 8.61 -1.41 8.75
C GLN A 79 8.50 -2.93 8.64
N GLU A 80 7.31 -3.53 8.81
CA GLU A 80 7.10 -4.96 8.60
C GLU A 80 7.21 -5.37 7.12
N TYR A 81 6.99 -4.43 6.20
CA TYR A 81 7.23 -4.62 4.76
C TYR A 81 8.72 -4.64 4.37
N LEU A 82 9.61 -4.27 5.29
CA LEU A 82 11.06 -4.25 5.07
C LEU A 82 11.71 -5.60 5.47
N ASP A 83 13.03 -5.68 5.29
CA ASP A 83 13.80 -6.81 5.80
C ASP A 83 13.76 -6.87 7.33
N GLU A 84 13.93 -8.08 7.86
CA GLU A 84 13.82 -8.38 9.29
C GLU A 84 14.69 -7.46 10.16
N PHE A 85 15.85 -7.06 9.66
CA PHE A 85 16.74 -6.12 10.34
C PHE A 85 16.03 -4.81 10.71
N TYR A 86 15.34 -4.18 9.76
CA TYR A 86 14.67 -2.89 9.98
C TYR A 86 13.45 -3.03 10.90
N ARG A 87 12.75 -4.17 10.82
CA ARG A 87 11.65 -4.49 11.73
C ARG A 87 12.16 -4.63 13.17
N LEU A 88 13.23 -5.41 13.39
CA LEU A 88 13.84 -5.58 14.71
C LEU A 88 14.41 -4.26 15.25
N GLU A 89 14.99 -3.43 14.39
CA GLU A 89 15.42 -2.08 14.76
C GLU A 89 14.23 -1.23 15.23
N ASN A 90 13.07 -1.31 14.56
CA ASN A 90 11.87 -0.61 15.00
C ASN A 90 11.37 -1.08 16.36
N GLU A 91 11.36 -2.40 16.62
CA GLU A 91 10.96 -2.95 17.92
C GLU A 91 11.83 -2.43 19.08
N VAL A 92 13.07 -2.00 18.80
CA VAL A 92 13.99 -1.45 19.82
C VAL A 92 13.91 0.07 19.90
N THR A 93 13.80 0.74 18.75
CA THR A 93 13.89 2.21 18.66
C THR A 93 12.53 2.91 18.71
N HIS A 94 11.47 2.18 18.38
CA HIS A 94 10.11 2.67 18.20
C HIS A 94 10.08 3.84 17.20
N PHE A 95 10.95 3.83 16.20
CA PHE A 95 11.09 4.95 15.26
C PHE A 95 9.78 5.21 14.49
N CYS A 96 9.11 4.15 14.05
CA CYS A 96 7.78 4.16 13.46
C CYS A 96 6.75 3.55 14.42
N GLY A 97 5.47 3.89 14.25
CA GLY A 97 4.40 3.15 14.93
C GLY A 97 4.41 1.67 14.53
N PHE A 98 4.11 0.80 15.48
CA PHE A 98 3.94 -0.64 15.28
C PHE A 98 3.02 -1.24 16.35
N ASN A 99 2.60 -2.49 16.17
CA ASN A 99 1.80 -3.21 17.15
C ASN A 99 2.69 -4.04 18.08
N GLU A 100 2.82 -3.61 19.33
CA GLU A 100 3.61 -4.31 20.36
C GLU A 100 2.98 -5.65 20.81
N ASP A 101 1.68 -5.83 20.57
CA ASP A 101 0.93 -7.00 21.02
C ASP A 101 0.98 -8.17 20.00
N LEU A 102 1.55 -7.96 18.80
CA LEU A 102 1.65 -9.01 17.79
C LEU A 102 2.66 -10.10 18.20
N PRO A 103 2.29 -11.38 18.13
CA PRO A 103 3.22 -12.46 18.41
C PRO A 103 4.21 -12.62 17.23
N LYS A 104 5.48 -12.91 17.55
CA LYS A 104 6.57 -12.91 16.55
C LYS A 104 6.43 -13.96 15.45
N ASP A 105 5.65 -15.01 15.68
CA ASP A 105 5.37 -16.05 14.70
C ASP A 105 4.36 -15.63 13.63
N VAL A 106 3.70 -14.47 13.79
CA VAL A 106 2.83 -13.90 12.76
C VAL A 106 3.61 -13.28 11.59
N TYR A 107 4.88 -12.90 11.78
CA TYR A 107 5.64 -12.19 10.76
C TYR A 107 5.91 -13.03 9.49
N PRO A 108 6.27 -14.32 9.57
CA PRO A 108 6.32 -15.18 8.39
C PRO A 108 4.97 -15.26 7.66
N VAL A 109 3.84 -15.27 8.39
CA VAL A 109 2.49 -15.28 7.81
C VAL A 109 2.22 -13.97 7.05
N PHE A 110 2.58 -12.84 7.64
CA PHE A 110 2.50 -11.53 6.98
C PHE A 110 3.35 -11.44 5.71
N ARG A 111 4.60 -11.93 5.74
CA ARG A 111 5.45 -11.95 4.54
C ARG A 111 4.84 -12.81 3.43
N ASN A 112 4.25 -13.94 3.78
CA ASN A 112 3.54 -14.80 2.83
C ASN A 112 2.28 -14.10 2.28
N PHE A 113 1.53 -13.37 3.11
CA PHE A 113 0.42 -12.53 2.66
C PHE A 113 0.90 -11.48 1.64
N ALA A 114 1.92 -10.68 1.97
CA ALA A 114 2.39 -9.61 1.10
C ALA A 114 2.93 -10.17 -0.24
N ALA A 115 3.69 -11.27 -0.18
CA ALA A 115 4.18 -11.95 -1.38
C ALA A 115 3.03 -12.58 -2.18
N GLY A 116 2.08 -13.24 -1.51
CA GLY A 116 0.92 -13.87 -2.13
C GLY A 116 0.03 -12.87 -2.85
N SER A 117 -0.29 -11.73 -2.22
CA SER A 117 -1.03 -10.63 -2.83
C SER A 117 -0.31 -10.06 -4.05
N THR A 118 1.01 -9.87 -3.95
CA THR A 118 1.84 -9.43 -5.09
C THR A 118 1.79 -10.42 -6.25
N VAL A 119 1.92 -11.72 -5.96
CA VAL A 119 1.86 -12.77 -6.97
C VAL A 119 0.47 -12.86 -7.60
N ALA A 120 -0.59 -12.82 -6.79
CA ALA A 120 -1.97 -12.85 -7.28
C ALA A 120 -2.23 -11.69 -8.25
N PHE A 121 -1.80 -10.48 -7.90
CA PHE A 121 -1.93 -9.31 -8.76
C PHE A 121 -1.21 -9.48 -10.11
N PHE A 122 0.04 -9.93 -10.10
CA PHE A 122 0.76 -10.16 -11.36
C PHE A 122 0.19 -11.32 -12.18
N ARG A 123 -0.30 -12.37 -11.53
CA ARG A 123 -0.98 -13.48 -12.22
C ARG A 123 -2.28 -13.03 -12.87
N ALA A 124 -3.07 -12.18 -12.20
CA ALA A 124 -4.24 -11.57 -12.81
C ALA A 124 -3.87 -10.74 -14.05
N LEU A 125 -2.81 -9.94 -13.97
CA LEU A 125 -2.35 -9.07 -15.06
C LEU A 125 -1.82 -9.83 -16.28
N PHE A 126 -1.02 -10.88 -16.07
CA PHE A 126 -0.25 -11.51 -17.16
C PHE A 126 -0.81 -12.83 -17.65
N ASP A 127 -1.49 -13.60 -16.80
CA ASP A 127 -2.07 -14.89 -17.19
C ASP A 127 -3.53 -14.76 -17.64
N ALA A 128 -4.09 -13.54 -17.61
CA ALA A 128 -5.49 -13.23 -17.91
C ALA A 128 -6.50 -14.07 -17.10
N ASN A 129 -6.10 -14.56 -15.92
CA ASN A 129 -6.94 -15.36 -15.02
C ASN A 129 -7.45 -14.52 -13.84
N CYS A 130 -8.19 -13.46 -14.16
CA CYS A 130 -8.59 -12.47 -13.16
C CYS A 130 -9.69 -12.99 -12.23
N ASN A 131 -10.51 -13.93 -12.69
CA ASN A 131 -11.58 -14.51 -11.88
C ASN A 131 -11.05 -15.33 -10.70
N ASP A 132 -9.87 -15.92 -10.82
CA ASP A 132 -9.28 -16.70 -9.72
C ASP A 132 -8.43 -15.81 -8.81
N TYR A 133 -7.61 -14.93 -9.41
CA TYR A 133 -6.60 -14.18 -8.66
C TYR A 133 -7.10 -12.86 -8.07
N LEU A 134 -8.04 -12.16 -8.73
CA LEU A 134 -8.60 -10.92 -8.17
C LEU A 134 -9.57 -11.20 -7.04
N VAL A 135 -10.27 -12.33 -7.05
CA VAL A 135 -11.17 -12.72 -5.94
C VAL A 135 -10.39 -12.80 -4.62
N TYR A 136 -9.16 -13.32 -4.63
CA TYR A 136 -8.29 -13.28 -3.45
C TYR A 136 -7.97 -11.84 -3.00
N LEU A 137 -7.77 -10.91 -3.94
CA LEU A 137 -7.46 -9.52 -3.62
C LEU A 137 -8.69 -8.71 -3.20
N GLU A 138 -9.90 -9.15 -3.55
CA GLU A 138 -11.17 -8.46 -3.29
C GLU A 138 -11.92 -8.99 -2.05
N ASP A 139 -11.51 -10.15 -1.50
CA ASP A 139 -12.12 -10.75 -0.31
C ASP A 139 -11.11 -10.90 0.84
N PRO A 140 -11.15 -9.99 1.84
CA PRO A 140 -10.34 -10.07 3.06
C PRO A 140 -10.42 -11.42 3.79
N ASN A 141 -11.54 -12.16 3.69
CA ASN A 141 -11.71 -13.44 4.38
C ASN A 141 -10.82 -14.56 3.79
N LEU A 142 -10.27 -14.34 2.59
CA LEU A 142 -9.36 -15.28 1.94
C LEU A 142 -7.89 -15.03 2.32
N MET A 143 -7.60 -13.91 2.99
CA MET A 143 -6.24 -13.49 3.34
C MET A 143 -5.80 -14.11 4.66
N SER A 144 -4.49 -14.37 4.80
CA SER A 144 -3.94 -15.04 5.99
C SER A 144 -3.70 -14.13 7.18
N VAL A 145 -4.00 -12.84 7.05
CA VAL A 145 -3.91 -11.83 8.11
C VAL A 145 -5.16 -10.97 8.08
N ASP A 146 -5.50 -10.34 9.19
CA ASP A 146 -6.64 -9.42 9.26
C ASP A 146 -6.42 -8.23 8.33
N THR A 147 -7.40 -8.01 7.45
CA THR A 147 -7.31 -6.97 6.42
C THR A 147 -8.61 -6.22 6.23
N THR A 148 -8.51 -5.00 5.71
CA THR A 148 -9.60 -4.32 5.01
C THR A 148 -9.19 -4.06 3.57
N GLU A 149 -10.17 -3.98 2.68
CA GLU A 149 -9.93 -3.87 1.24
C GLU A 149 -10.85 -2.81 0.65
N ARG A 150 -10.34 -2.10 -0.37
CA ARG A 150 -11.14 -1.32 -1.30
C ARG A 150 -10.55 -1.42 -2.70
N HIS A 151 -11.42 -1.44 -3.70
CA HIS A 151 -11.03 -1.47 -5.10
C HIS A 151 -11.89 -0.57 -6.00
N VAL A 152 -11.39 -0.32 -7.20
CA VAL A 152 -12.12 0.27 -8.31
C VAL A 152 -11.95 -0.59 -9.56
N ASN A 153 -13.03 -0.71 -10.33
CA ASN A 153 -13.17 -1.61 -11.47
C ASN A 153 -12.92 -3.08 -11.09
N PRO A 154 -13.77 -3.67 -10.22
CA PRO A 154 -13.65 -5.07 -9.81
C PRO A 154 -13.89 -6.07 -10.94
N THR A 155 -13.57 -7.33 -10.64
CA THR A 155 -13.89 -8.54 -11.39
C THR A 155 -14.97 -8.41 -12.49
N GLY A 156 -14.53 -8.56 -13.74
CA GLY A 156 -15.38 -8.51 -14.95
C GLY A 156 -14.59 -8.24 -16.23
N ALA A 157 -13.47 -7.54 -16.11
CA ALA A 157 -12.48 -7.36 -17.16
C ALA A 157 -11.07 -7.45 -16.55
N CYS A 158 -10.17 -8.20 -17.20
CA CYS A 158 -8.80 -8.25 -16.75
C CYS A 158 -8.13 -6.88 -16.94
N PRO A 159 -7.43 -6.35 -15.93
CA PRO A 159 -6.64 -5.15 -16.09
C PRO A 159 -5.57 -5.38 -17.16
N THR A 160 -5.33 -4.37 -18.00
CA THR A 160 -4.27 -4.43 -19.00
C THR A 160 -2.94 -3.98 -18.40
N PRO A 161 -1.82 -4.72 -18.58
CA PRO A 161 -0.54 -4.45 -17.93
C PRO A 161 0.24 -3.30 -18.59
N TYR A 162 -0.43 -2.24 -19.02
CA TYR A 162 0.19 -1.07 -19.63
C TYR A 162 -0.33 0.22 -19.01
N CYS A 163 0.55 1.22 -19.04
CA CYS A 163 0.26 2.58 -18.64
C CYS A 163 -0.53 3.30 -19.75
N THR A 164 -1.57 4.03 -19.37
CA THR A 164 -2.28 4.97 -20.26
C THR A 164 -2.03 6.39 -19.76
N TRP A 165 -1.65 7.29 -20.66
CA TRP A 165 -1.48 8.70 -20.32
C TRP A 165 -2.85 9.36 -20.11
N GLU A 166 -2.99 10.07 -19.00
CA GLU A 166 -4.17 10.86 -18.69
C GLU A 166 -3.76 12.34 -18.59
N PRO A 167 -4.05 13.16 -19.62
CA PRO A 167 -3.71 14.57 -19.55
C PRO A 167 -4.44 15.22 -18.37
N LEU A 168 -3.69 15.97 -17.55
CA LEU A 168 -4.25 16.79 -16.48
C LEU A 168 -5.25 17.79 -17.12
N LEU A 169 -6.50 17.74 -16.68
CA LEU A 169 -7.58 18.65 -17.10
C LEU A 169 -7.39 20.05 -16.51
#